data_AF-A0A970G964-F1
#
_entry.id   AF-A0A970G964-F1
#
_cell.length_a   1.000
_cell.length_b   1.000
_cell.length_c   1.000
_cell.angle_alpha   90.00
_cell.angle_beta   90.00
_cell.angle_gamma   90.00
#
_symmetry.space_group_name_H-M   'P 1'
#
loop_
_entity.id
_entity.type
_entity.pdbx_description
1 polymer ?
#
loop_
_entity_poly.entity_id
_entity_poly.type
_entity_poly.pdbx_seq_one_letter_code
_entity_poly.pdbx_strand_id
1 'polypeptide(L)'
;MIKVGIPHSLFYFYYYPLWKTFFESLGAQIIKSYPTTRLTVNQGVQLAVDEACLPIKVYFGHVKELAEKGVDYLFVPRLVSVETKSYICPKFMGLPDMIRAGIPDLPPLIDMTIDISKTNKYLYTDIVRVGRLFEASKKRIWQAYEKGKQELRFCQALASQGLSPQEAIQVWEGEMVAEQGEERLRLGVLGHGYSLYDDLLSMNLIAHLRSLGCQVVLAEHVDPHDIEANAATLPKRVFWTLGRKMVGSALHFDQNDRIDGIVYLACFGCGPDSLVGEIIERRIVNKPFIMLTVDEHTGEAGMLTRLEAFVDMIERQRRQAVESNLSPHG
;
A
#
# COMPACT_ATOMS: atom_id res chain seq x y z
N MET A 1 1.96 30.58 7.30
CA MET A 1 1.69 29.61 6.22
C MET A 1 0.89 28.49 6.85
N ILE A 2 -0.24 28.08 6.26
CA ILE A 2 -1.10 27.04 6.84
C ILE A 2 -0.37 25.69 6.74
N LYS A 3 -0.27 24.95 7.84
CA LYS A 3 0.36 23.63 7.92
C LYS A 3 -0.70 22.54 7.83
N VAL A 4 -0.55 21.66 6.83
CA VAL A 4 -1.42 20.50 6.65
C VAL A 4 -0.62 19.23 6.97
N GLY A 5 -1.07 18.51 8.00
CA GLY A 5 -0.55 17.21 8.38
C GLY A 5 -1.05 16.11 7.45
N ILE A 6 -0.15 15.32 6.85
CA ILE A 6 -0.49 14.11 6.10
C ILE A 6 0.15 12.89 6.81
N PRO A 7 -0.64 11.96 7.36
CA PRO A 7 -0.10 10.75 7.97
C PRO A 7 0.67 9.89 6.96
N HIS A 8 1.89 9.47 7.31
CA HIS A 8 2.74 8.51 6.57
C HIS A 8 2.22 7.07 6.77
N SER A 9 0.96 6.83 6.39
CA SER A 9 0.30 5.54 6.58
C SER A 9 -0.88 5.39 5.61
N LEU A 10 -1.41 4.16 5.51
CA LEU A 10 -2.58 3.87 4.70
C LEU A 10 -2.36 4.20 3.21
N PHE A 11 -3.24 5.02 2.64
CA PHE A 11 -3.19 5.39 1.24
C PHE A 11 -2.15 6.46 0.91
N TYR A 12 -1.32 6.86 1.88
CA TYR A 12 -0.12 7.66 1.65
C TYR A 12 0.71 7.09 0.49
N PHE A 13 1.02 5.79 0.54
CA PHE A 13 1.88 5.13 -0.46
C PHE A 13 1.30 5.15 -1.88
N TYR A 14 0.00 5.44 -2.03
CA TYR A 14 -0.67 5.51 -3.33
C TYR A 14 -0.95 6.93 -3.80
N TYR A 15 -1.16 7.89 -2.89
CA TYR A 15 -1.70 9.22 -3.26
C TYR A 15 -0.95 10.40 -2.64
N TYR A 16 0.13 10.17 -1.91
CA TYR A 16 0.90 11.26 -1.30
C TYR A 16 1.38 12.33 -2.30
N PRO A 17 1.97 11.98 -3.46
CA PRO A 17 2.42 12.99 -4.43
C PRO A 17 1.28 13.90 -4.93
N LEU A 18 0.08 13.34 -5.10
CA LEU A 18 -1.12 14.11 -5.48
C LEU A 18 -1.46 15.14 -4.42
N TRP A 19 -1.63 14.70 -3.18
CA TRP A 19 -2.12 15.56 -2.10
C TRP A 19 -1.07 16.56 -1.64
N LYS A 20 0.20 16.15 -1.55
CA LYS A 20 1.30 17.08 -1.27
C LYS A 20 1.34 18.20 -2.29
N THR A 21 1.39 17.87 -3.57
CA THR A 21 1.44 18.85 -4.65
C THR A 21 0.21 19.74 -4.68
N PHE A 22 -0.99 19.18 -4.45
CA PHE A 22 -2.24 19.93 -4.40
C PHE A 22 -2.18 21.02 -3.32
N PHE A 23 -1.87 20.65 -2.07
CA PHE A 23 -1.83 21.60 -0.96
C PHE A 23 -0.67 22.61 -1.09
N GLU A 24 0.53 22.17 -1.48
CA GLU A 24 1.68 23.06 -1.70
C GLU A 24 1.40 24.08 -2.81
N SER A 25 0.74 23.66 -3.89
CA SER A 25 0.36 24.57 -4.99
C SER A 25 -0.71 25.59 -4.59
N LEU A 26 -1.40 25.37 -3.47
CA LEU A 26 -2.34 26.32 -2.87
C LEU A 26 -1.70 27.15 -1.74
N GLY A 27 -0.40 27.02 -1.51
CA GLY A 27 0.36 27.81 -0.53
C GLY A 27 0.35 27.24 0.90
N ALA A 28 -0.06 25.98 1.08
CA ALA A 28 0.09 25.28 2.35
C ALA A 28 1.49 24.65 2.49
N GLN A 29 1.96 24.51 3.73
CA GLN A 29 3.12 23.70 4.06
C GLN A 29 2.67 22.28 4.43
N ILE A 30 3.28 21.26 3.83
CA ILE A 30 2.98 19.88 4.18
C ILE A 30 3.90 19.39 5.28
N ILE A 31 3.31 18.81 6.33
CA ILE A 31 4.01 18.14 7.42
C ILE A 31 3.60 16.67 7.37
N LYS A 32 4.55 15.76 7.17
CA LYS A 32 4.30 14.32 7.29
C LYS A 32 4.67 13.80 8.69
N SER A 33 3.99 12.76 9.14
CA SER A 33 4.48 12.00 10.29
C SER A 33 5.77 11.26 9.92
N TYR A 34 6.54 10.85 10.93
CA TYR A 34 7.73 10.05 10.71
C TYR A 34 7.37 8.64 10.20
N PRO A 35 8.33 7.89 9.62
CA PRO A 35 8.15 6.47 9.35
C PRO A 35 7.68 5.73 10.59
N THR A 36 6.84 4.71 10.38
CA THR A 36 6.22 3.97 11.47
C THR A 36 7.26 3.38 12.42
N THR A 37 7.11 3.67 13.71
CA THR A 37 7.96 3.11 14.78
C THR A 37 7.13 2.27 15.74
N ARG A 38 7.78 1.48 16.61
CA ARG A 38 7.10 0.77 17.71
C ARG A 38 6.32 1.72 18.61
N LEU A 39 6.80 2.97 18.79
CA LEU A 39 6.05 3.99 19.52
C LEU A 39 4.75 4.34 18.80
N THR A 40 4.79 4.56 17.49
CA THR A 40 3.62 4.82 16.65
C THR A 40 2.59 3.70 16.78
N VAL A 41 3.03 2.43 16.70
CA VAL A 41 2.15 1.27 16.89
C VAL A 41 1.52 1.27 18.28
N ASN A 42 2.32 1.39 19.34
CA ASN A 42 1.85 1.33 20.72
C ASN A 42 0.84 2.43 21.04
N GLN A 43 1.10 3.67 20.58
CA GLN A 43 0.16 4.78 20.72
C GLN A 43 -1.13 4.52 19.94
N GLY A 44 -1.00 3.99 18.72
CA GLY A 44 -2.14 3.62 17.90
C GLY A 44 -3.04 2.55 18.52
N VAL A 45 -2.45 1.51 19.08
CA VAL A 45 -3.15 0.41 19.79
C VAL A 45 -3.91 0.93 20.99
N GLN A 46 -3.36 1.90 21.74
CA GLN A 46 -4.03 2.48 22.90
C GLN A 46 -5.24 3.36 22.53
N LEU A 47 -5.24 3.96 21.34
CA LEU A 47 -6.27 4.93 20.92
C LEU A 47 -7.37 4.30 20.07
N ALA A 48 -7.03 3.30 19.27
CA ALA A 48 -7.97 2.64 18.38
C ALA A 48 -8.79 1.57 19.12
N VAL A 49 -9.98 1.26 18.61
CA VAL A 49 -10.78 0.13 19.10
C VAL A 49 -10.08 -1.21 18.84
N ASP A 50 -10.30 -2.19 19.71
CA ASP A 50 -9.60 -3.48 19.68
C ASP A 50 -9.81 -4.23 18.35
N GLU A 51 -11.02 -4.16 17.77
CA GLU A 51 -11.38 -4.81 16.51
C GLU A 51 -10.85 -4.08 15.26
N ALA A 52 -10.17 -2.95 15.41
CA ALA A 52 -9.46 -2.31 14.30
C ALA A 52 -8.34 -3.22 13.78
N CYS A 53 -8.07 -3.16 12.47
CA CYS A 53 -6.93 -3.92 11.94
C CYS A 53 -5.65 -3.15 12.22
N LEU A 54 -4.51 -3.86 12.26
CA LEU A 54 -3.20 -3.26 12.55
C LEU A 54 -2.92 -1.96 11.76
N PRO A 55 -3.15 -1.87 10.43
CA PRO A 55 -2.91 -0.63 9.68
C PRO A 55 -3.75 0.56 10.15
N ILE A 56 -4.99 0.31 10.59
CA ILE A 56 -5.86 1.36 11.12
C ILE A 56 -5.35 1.79 12.49
N LYS A 57 -4.95 0.87 13.37
CA LYS A 57 -4.34 1.22 14.66
C LYS A 57 -3.09 2.07 14.46
N VAL A 58 -2.20 1.67 13.56
CA VAL A 58 -0.99 2.42 13.20
C VAL A 58 -1.33 3.84 12.72
N TYR A 59 -2.38 4.00 11.92
CA TYR A 59 -2.84 5.31 11.48
C TYR A 59 -3.24 6.24 12.64
N PHE A 60 -3.86 5.72 13.70
CA PHE A 60 -4.15 6.51 14.91
C PHE A 60 -2.86 7.06 15.55
N GLY A 61 -1.80 6.24 15.60
CA GLY A 61 -0.48 6.68 16.09
C GLY A 61 0.09 7.82 15.27
N HIS A 62 0.03 7.73 13.94
CA HIS A 62 0.49 8.81 13.05
C HIS A 62 -0.32 10.09 13.19
N VAL A 63 -1.64 9.98 13.36
CA VAL A 63 -2.51 11.15 13.58
C VAL A 63 -2.18 11.80 14.93
N LYS A 64 -1.98 11.01 15.99
CA LYS A 64 -1.57 11.52 17.29
C LYS A 64 -0.25 12.30 17.21
N GLU A 65 0.76 11.74 16.55
CA GLU A 65 2.05 12.40 16.34
C GLU A 65 1.90 13.75 15.62
N LEU A 66 1.07 13.81 14.57
CA LEU A 66 0.82 15.05 13.84
C LEU A 66 0.03 16.09 14.65
N ALA A 67 -0.89 15.65 15.50
CA ALA A 67 -1.58 16.53 16.43
C ALA A 67 -0.59 17.16 17.42
N GLU A 68 0.33 16.36 17.98
CA GLU A 68 1.41 16.82 18.87
C GLU A 68 2.40 17.78 18.17
N LYS A 69 2.61 17.61 16.85
CA LYS A 69 3.40 18.53 16.02
C LYS A 69 2.74 19.89 15.78
N GLY A 70 1.48 20.10 16.18
CA GLY A 70 0.79 21.38 16.09
C GLY A 70 0.51 21.84 14.65
N VAL A 71 -0.01 20.94 13.81
CA VAL A 71 -0.51 21.29 12.47
C VAL A 71 -1.83 22.04 12.54
N ASP A 72 -2.11 22.93 11.56
CA ASP A 72 -3.36 23.68 11.52
C ASP A 72 -4.54 22.81 11.06
N TYR A 73 -4.26 21.84 10.19
CA TYR A 73 -5.22 20.87 9.69
C TYR A 73 -4.61 19.48 9.57
N LEU A 74 -5.41 18.45 9.76
CA LEU A 74 -5.05 17.06 9.49
C LEU A 74 -5.79 16.54 8.26
N PHE A 75 -5.06 16.05 7.27
CA PHE A 75 -5.67 15.47 6.08
C PHE A 75 -6.02 13.99 6.31
N VAL A 76 -7.33 13.73 6.49
CA VAL A 76 -7.88 12.40 6.77
C VAL A 76 -9.04 12.17 5.79
N PRO A 77 -8.76 11.79 4.53
CA PRO A 77 -9.80 11.65 3.52
C PRO A 77 -10.71 10.45 3.79
N ARG A 78 -11.99 10.60 3.43
CA ARG A 78 -12.96 9.51 3.39
C ARG A 78 -12.87 8.80 2.04
N LEU A 79 -12.20 7.65 2.00
CA LEU A 79 -12.04 6.86 0.78
C LEU A 79 -13.18 5.86 0.62
N VAL A 80 -14.11 6.15 -0.29
CA VAL A 80 -15.23 5.27 -0.63
C VAL A 80 -14.88 4.42 -1.86
N SER A 81 -14.41 5.08 -2.92
CA SER A 81 -14.12 4.44 -4.19
C SER A 81 -13.14 5.27 -5.01
N VAL A 82 -12.14 4.60 -5.57
CA VAL A 82 -11.10 5.20 -6.43
C VAL A 82 -11.19 4.72 -7.88
N GLU A 83 -12.25 3.97 -8.22
CA GLU A 83 -12.52 3.47 -9.57
C GLU A 83 -13.99 3.06 -9.73
N THR A 84 -14.49 3.02 -10.96
CA THR A 84 -15.92 2.74 -11.20
C THR A 84 -16.31 1.33 -10.75
N LYS A 85 -17.51 1.21 -10.17
CA LYS A 85 -18.09 -0.06 -9.70
C LYS A 85 -17.22 -0.84 -8.69
N SER A 86 -16.28 -0.21 -8.00
CA SER A 86 -15.48 -0.85 -6.96
C SER A 86 -15.42 0.04 -5.72
N TYR A 87 -15.11 -0.55 -4.57
CA TYR A 87 -15.10 0.16 -3.29
C TYR A 87 -13.81 -0.13 -2.53
N ILE A 88 -13.50 0.73 -1.57
CA ILE A 88 -12.43 0.49 -0.59
C ILE A 88 -13.01 -0.22 0.64
N CYS A 89 -12.16 -0.66 1.56
CA CYS A 89 -12.60 -1.24 2.83
C CYS A 89 -13.43 -0.23 3.64
N PRO A 90 -14.54 -0.66 4.29
CA PRO A 90 -15.38 0.23 5.09
C PRO A 90 -14.67 0.99 6.21
N LYS A 91 -13.55 0.48 6.74
CA LYS A 91 -12.74 1.19 7.75
C LYS A 91 -12.18 2.51 7.20
N PHE A 92 -11.88 2.60 5.90
CA PHE A 92 -11.47 3.86 5.26
C PHE A 92 -12.64 4.81 5.02
N MET A 93 -13.84 4.26 4.81
CA MET A 93 -15.06 5.06 4.70
C MET A 93 -15.44 5.67 6.05
N GLY A 94 -15.16 5.00 7.17
CA GLY A 94 -15.39 5.52 8.52
C GLY A 94 -14.20 6.25 9.14
N LEU A 95 -13.04 6.27 8.46
CA LEU A 95 -11.78 6.70 9.05
C LEU A 95 -11.81 8.10 9.68
N PRO A 96 -12.36 9.15 9.03
CA PRO A 96 -12.38 10.48 9.63
C PRO A 96 -13.23 10.51 10.92
N ASP A 97 -14.32 9.73 10.97
CA ASP A 97 -15.21 9.68 12.12
C ASP A 97 -14.58 8.88 13.26
N MET A 98 -13.92 7.76 12.94
CA MET A 98 -13.16 6.98 13.92
C MET A 98 -12.07 7.82 14.58
N ILE A 99 -11.36 8.64 13.80
CA ILE A 99 -10.30 9.51 14.31
C ILE A 99 -10.87 10.60 15.24
N ARG A 100 -11.96 11.27 14.85
CA ARG A 100 -12.65 12.25 15.71
C ARG A 100 -13.13 11.64 17.03
N ALA A 101 -13.61 10.40 16.98
CA ALA A 101 -14.14 9.72 18.15
C ALA A 101 -13.04 9.23 19.10
N GLY A 102 -11.90 8.76 18.56
CA GLY A 102 -10.88 8.10 19.37
C GLY A 102 -9.71 8.97 19.80
N ILE A 103 -9.54 10.19 19.25
CA ILE A 103 -8.46 11.10 19.67
C ILE A 103 -9.06 12.44 20.13
N PRO A 104 -8.91 12.81 21.42
CA PRO A 104 -9.36 14.10 21.92
C PRO A 104 -8.49 15.25 21.40
N ASP A 105 -9.03 16.47 21.40
CA ASP A 105 -8.31 17.71 21.09
C ASP A 105 -7.54 17.73 19.75
N LEU A 106 -8.12 17.10 18.72
CA LEU A 106 -7.54 17.08 17.38
C LEU A 106 -7.60 18.45 16.68
N PRO A 107 -6.56 18.79 15.89
CA PRO A 107 -6.68 19.81 14.85
C PRO A 107 -7.86 19.51 13.91
N PRO A 108 -8.48 20.54 13.30
CA PRO A 108 -9.55 20.34 12.33
C PRO A 108 -9.17 19.36 11.21
N LEU A 109 -10.03 18.37 10.97
CA LEU A 109 -9.81 17.39 9.91
C LEU A 109 -10.27 17.94 8.55
N ILE A 110 -9.43 17.78 7.53
CA ILE A 110 -9.82 17.86 6.12
C ILE A 110 -10.28 16.46 5.70
N ASP A 111 -11.59 16.23 5.76
CA ASP A 111 -12.25 14.95 5.52
C ASP A 111 -12.91 14.87 4.14
N MET A 112 -12.13 15.16 3.10
CA MET A 112 -12.65 15.12 1.74
C MET A 112 -13.18 13.72 1.38
N THR A 113 -14.34 13.66 0.73
CA THR A 113 -14.88 12.38 0.26
C THR A 113 -14.36 12.06 -1.13
N ILE A 114 -13.67 10.93 -1.24
CA ILE A 114 -13.17 10.38 -2.49
C ILE A 114 -14.08 9.24 -2.91
N ASP A 115 -14.98 9.54 -3.84
CA ASP A 115 -15.89 8.59 -4.45
C ASP A 115 -16.00 8.83 -5.95
N ILE A 116 -15.53 7.87 -6.74
CA ILE A 116 -15.73 7.83 -8.19
C ILE A 116 -16.49 6.58 -8.66
N SER A 117 -17.19 5.91 -7.74
CA SER A 117 -17.93 4.66 -8.01
C SER A 117 -18.97 4.81 -9.12
N LYS A 118 -19.62 5.99 -9.17
CA LYS A 118 -20.69 6.34 -10.12
C LYS A 118 -20.37 7.57 -10.97
N THR A 119 -19.89 8.65 -10.35
CA THR A 119 -19.61 9.93 -11.02
C THR A 119 -18.54 10.72 -10.29
N ASN A 120 -17.74 11.48 -11.03
CA ASN A 120 -16.69 12.33 -10.46
C ASN A 120 -17.23 13.67 -9.93
N LYS A 121 -18.53 13.94 -10.08
CA LYS A 121 -19.16 15.22 -9.69
C LYS A 121 -18.97 15.52 -8.20
N TYR A 122 -19.13 14.52 -7.34
CA TYR A 122 -19.02 14.69 -5.89
C TYR A 122 -17.56 14.92 -5.47
N LEU A 123 -16.62 14.15 -6.02
CA LEU A 123 -15.21 14.40 -5.83
C LEU A 123 -14.81 15.82 -6.26
N TYR A 124 -15.30 16.30 -7.41
CA TYR A 124 -15.06 17.69 -7.84
C TYR A 124 -15.58 18.71 -6.83
N THR A 125 -16.78 18.51 -6.28
CA THR A 125 -17.32 19.41 -5.25
C THR A 125 -16.49 19.41 -3.97
N ASP A 126 -16.00 18.25 -3.54
CA ASP A 126 -15.11 18.11 -2.37
C ASP A 126 -13.75 18.77 -2.60
N ILE A 127 -13.13 18.59 -3.78
CA ILE A 127 -11.87 19.25 -4.14
C ILE A 127 -12.00 20.77 -4.06
N VAL A 128 -13.08 21.34 -4.60
CA VAL A 128 -13.35 22.78 -4.54
C VAL A 128 -13.63 23.24 -3.11
N ARG A 129 -14.38 22.45 -2.32
CA ARG A 129 -14.66 22.73 -0.91
C ARG A 129 -13.37 22.82 -0.10
N VAL A 130 -12.48 21.84 -0.25
CA VAL A 130 -11.20 21.80 0.47
C VAL A 130 -10.24 22.86 -0.03
N GLY A 131 -10.12 23.05 -1.35
CA GLY A 131 -9.24 24.06 -1.91
C GLY A 131 -9.59 25.50 -1.49
N ARG A 132 -10.88 25.76 -1.22
CA ARG A 132 -11.37 27.05 -0.69
C ARG A 132 -10.87 27.41 0.70
N LEU A 133 -10.31 26.45 1.45
CA LEU A 133 -9.61 26.74 2.71
C LEU A 133 -8.32 27.54 2.49
N PHE A 134 -7.75 27.48 1.28
CA PHE A 134 -6.44 28.03 0.95
C PHE A 134 -6.49 29.09 -0.17
N GLU A 135 -7.40 28.94 -1.14
CA GLU A 135 -7.45 29.77 -2.35
C GLU A 135 -8.90 30.05 -2.76
N ALA A 136 -9.21 31.31 -3.10
CA ALA A 136 -10.57 31.70 -3.46
C ALA A 136 -10.96 31.30 -4.90
N SER A 137 -9.98 31.24 -5.81
CA SER A 137 -10.20 30.96 -7.22
C SER A 137 -10.39 29.47 -7.50
N LYS A 138 -11.61 29.09 -7.90
CA LYS A 138 -11.92 27.72 -8.36
C LYS A 138 -10.99 27.24 -9.47
N LYS A 139 -10.59 28.14 -10.38
CA LYS A 139 -9.69 27.81 -11.49
C LYS A 139 -8.31 27.40 -10.97
N ARG A 140 -7.77 28.14 -10.00
CA ARG A 140 -6.46 27.82 -9.37
C ARG A 140 -6.53 26.53 -8.57
N ILE A 141 -7.62 26.31 -7.82
CA ILE A 141 -7.86 25.04 -7.12
C ILE A 141 -7.81 23.86 -8.09
N TRP A 142 -8.51 23.97 -9.22
CA TRP A 142 -8.52 22.90 -10.21
C TRP A 142 -7.14 22.70 -10.86
N GLN A 143 -6.42 23.78 -11.18
CA GLN A 143 -5.05 23.70 -11.70
C GLN A 143 -4.10 23.02 -10.71
N ALA A 144 -4.21 23.30 -9.41
CA ALA A 144 -3.44 22.62 -8.37
C ALA A 144 -3.74 21.12 -8.32
N TYR A 145 -5.02 20.74 -8.46
CA TYR A 145 -5.42 19.33 -8.49
C TYR A 145 -4.90 18.60 -9.73
N GLU A 146 -5.01 19.22 -10.91
CA GLU A 146 -4.45 18.66 -12.15
C GLU A 146 -2.93 18.49 -12.06
N LYS A 147 -2.22 19.48 -11.51
CA LYS A 147 -0.78 19.37 -11.26
C LYS A 147 -0.46 18.20 -10.32
N GLY A 148 -1.20 18.05 -9.22
CA GLY A 148 -1.01 16.89 -8.33
C GLY A 148 -1.27 15.55 -9.02
N LYS A 149 -2.24 15.46 -9.94
CA LYS A 149 -2.44 14.23 -10.73
C LYS A 149 -1.28 13.95 -11.68
N GLN A 150 -0.64 14.98 -12.21
CA GLN A 150 0.56 14.82 -13.05
C GLN A 150 1.73 14.26 -12.24
N GLU A 151 2.00 14.82 -11.06
CA GLU A 151 3.04 14.32 -10.14
C GLU A 151 2.76 12.90 -9.68
N LEU A 152 1.50 12.57 -9.40
CA LEU A 152 1.12 11.20 -9.07
C LEU A 152 1.41 10.22 -10.23
N ARG A 153 1.06 10.58 -11.46
CA ARG A 153 1.36 9.73 -12.63
C ARG A 153 2.85 9.55 -12.83
N PHE A 154 3.64 10.60 -12.61
CA PHE A 154 5.09 10.52 -12.66
C PHE A 154 5.63 9.55 -11.60
N CYS A 155 5.18 9.66 -10.35
CA CYS A 155 5.54 8.74 -9.28
C CYS A 155 5.10 7.29 -9.56
N GLN A 156 3.93 7.08 -10.16
CA GLN A 156 3.47 5.75 -10.57
C GLN A 156 4.33 5.17 -11.70
N ALA A 157 4.80 6.00 -12.63
CA ALA A 157 5.72 5.58 -13.69
C ALA A 157 7.11 5.22 -13.15
N LEU A 158 7.55 5.85 -12.05
CA LEU A 158 8.75 5.42 -11.32
C LEU A 158 8.53 4.05 -10.67
N ALA A 159 7.39 3.85 -10.00
CA ALA A 159 7.05 2.57 -9.39
C ALA A 159 7.03 1.43 -10.43
N SER A 160 6.47 1.65 -11.63
CA SER A 160 6.45 0.62 -12.69
C SER A 160 7.83 0.21 -13.21
N GLN A 161 8.90 0.94 -12.88
CA GLN A 161 10.28 0.61 -13.28
C GLN A 161 10.99 -0.32 -12.28
N GLY A 162 10.25 -1.01 -11.41
CA GLY A 162 10.81 -1.96 -10.44
C GLY A 162 10.97 -1.41 -9.02
N LEU A 163 10.63 -0.13 -8.81
CA LEU A 163 10.60 0.49 -7.48
C LEU A 163 9.30 0.12 -6.74
N SER A 164 9.36 -0.01 -5.43
CA SER A 164 8.15 0.00 -4.61
C SER A 164 7.52 1.40 -4.60
N PRO A 165 6.23 1.56 -4.29
CA PRO A 165 5.61 2.87 -4.17
C PRO A 165 6.28 3.78 -3.13
N GLN A 166 6.80 3.23 -2.03
CA GLN A 166 7.57 4.00 -1.05
C GLN A 166 8.88 4.52 -1.66
N GLU A 167 9.65 3.67 -2.35
CA GLU A 167 10.87 4.07 -3.06
C GLU A 167 10.60 5.08 -4.17
N ALA A 168 9.49 4.92 -4.90
CA ALA A 168 9.09 5.86 -5.94
C ALA A 168 8.78 7.25 -5.36
N ILE A 169 8.16 7.31 -4.17
CA ILE A 169 7.95 8.58 -3.44
C ILE A 169 9.29 9.19 -3.03
N GLN A 170 10.23 8.39 -2.52
CA GLN A 170 11.57 8.86 -2.14
C GLN A 170 12.32 9.47 -3.33
N VAL A 171 12.36 8.77 -4.47
CA VAL A 171 12.96 9.29 -5.71
C VAL A 171 12.25 10.55 -6.20
N TRP A 172 10.92 10.59 -6.11
CA TRP A 172 10.14 11.79 -6.45
C TRP A 172 10.45 12.98 -5.53
N GLU A 173 10.74 12.73 -4.26
CA GLU A 173 11.21 13.75 -3.30
C GLU A 173 12.70 14.11 -3.48
N GLY A 174 13.41 13.47 -4.43
CA GLY A 174 14.81 13.73 -4.74
C GLY A 174 15.81 12.91 -3.92
N GLU A 175 15.35 11.88 -3.22
CA GLU A 175 16.21 10.94 -2.50
C GLU A 175 16.78 9.87 -3.45
N MET A 176 17.93 9.32 -3.09
CA MET A 176 18.54 8.21 -3.81
C MET A 176 18.07 6.88 -3.20
N VAL A 177 17.67 5.95 -4.05
CA VAL A 177 17.34 4.57 -3.67
C VAL A 177 18.43 3.63 -4.15
N ALA A 178 18.70 2.59 -3.37
CA ALA A 178 19.74 1.61 -3.71
C ALA A 178 19.39 0.87 -5.01
N GLU A 179 20.39 0.63 -5.85
CA GLU A 179 20.24 -0.20 -7.04
C GLU A 179 20.00 -1.67 -6.65
N GLN A 180 19.21 -2.36 -7.47
CA GLN A 180 19.00 -3.80 -7.32
C GLN A 180 20.24 -4.55 -7.82
N GLY A 181 20.78 -5.44 -6.98
CA GLY A 181 21.92 -6.31 -7.31
C GLY A 181 21.54 -7.53 -8.16
N GLU A 182 22.54 -8.37 -8.46
CA GLU A 182 22.39 -9.55 -9.33
C GLU A 182 21.31 -10.55 -8.89
N GLU A 183 20.64 -11.13 -9.89
CA GLU A 183 19.35 -11.81 -9.79
C GLU A 183 19.50 -13.32 -9.63
N ARG A 184 19.16 -13.87 -8.44
CA ARG A 184 19.07 -15.32 -8.24
C ARG A 184 17.68 -15.87 -8.47
N LEU A 185 16.66 -15.25 -7.90
CA LEU A 185 15.26 -15.66 -7.98
C LEU A 185 14.36 -14.45 -8.21
N ARG A 186 13.19 -14.67 -8.82
CA ARG A 186 12.18 -13.63 -9.06
C ARG A 186 10.91 -13.99 -8.31
N LEU A 187 10.59 -13.20 -7.28
CA LEU A 187 9.44 -13.47 -6.41
C LEU A 187 8.36 -12.42 -6.60
N GLY A 188 7.14 -12.89 -6.83
CA GLY A 188 5.95 -12.05 -6.79
C GLY A 188 5.60 -11.73 -5.34
N VAL A 189 5.61 -10.46 -4.95
CA VAL A 189 5.28 -10.05 -3.57
C VAL A 189 3.99 -9.24 -3.60
N LEU A 190 3.02 -9.74 -2.84
CA LEU A 190 1.66 -9.24 -2.79
C LEU A 190 1.28 -8.89 -1.36
N GLY A 191 0.27 -8.03 -1.24
CA GLY A 191 -0.25 -7.55 0.02
C GLY A 191 -0.88 -6.19 -0.20
N HIS A 192 -1.75 -5.76 0.70
CA HIS A 192 -2.26 -4.40 0.64
C HIS A 192 -1.11 -3.41 0.85
N GLY A 193 -0.95 -2.43 -0.06
CA GLY A 193 0.19 -1.52 -0.05
C GLY A 193 0.32 -0.65 1.20
N TYR A 194 -0.78 -0.44 1.93
CA TYR A 194 -0.75 0.24 3.22
C TYR A 194 -0.08 -0.56 4.35
N SER A 195 0.19 -1.84 4.11
CA SER A 195 0.93 -2.72 5.02
C SER A 195 2.26 -3.14 4.41
N LEU A 196 2.26 -3.45 3.11
CA LEU A 196 3.42 -3.96 2.39
C LEU A 196 4.52 -2.92 2.19
N TYR A 197 4.17 -1.65 1.99
CA TYR A 197 5.15 -0.57 1.75
C TYR A 197 5.51 0.20 3.02
N ASP A 198 4.94 -0.20 4.16
CA ASP A 198 5.36 0.29 5.46
C ASP A 198 6.43 -0.64 6.03
N ASP A 199 7.62 -0.08 6.26
CA ASP A 199 8.82 -0.81 6.68
C ASP A 199 8.62 -1.60 7.98
N LEU A 200 7.90 -1.04 8.96
CA LEU A 200 7.68 -1.73 10.23
C LEU A 200 6.58 -2.80 10.11
N LEU A 201 5.48 -2.49 9.43
CA LEU A 201 4.35 -3.44 9.30
C LEU A 201 4.72 -4.64 8.45
N SER A 202 5.47 -4.41 7.37
CA SER A 202 5.97 -5.47 6.51
C SER A 202 7.21 -6.17 7.06
N MET A 203 7.81 -5.67 8.15
CA MET A 203 9.10 -6.13 8.67
C MET A 203 10.20 -6.07 7.60
N ASN A 204 10.20 -4.98 6.83
CA ASN A 204 11.13 -4.75 5.73
C ASN A 204 11.16 -5.90 4.69
N LEU A 205 10.01 -6.57 4.47
CA LEU A 205 9.89 -7.76 3.62
C LEU A 205 10.60 -7.62 2.27
N ILE A 206 10.39 -6.48 1.59
CA ILE A 206 10.96 -6.21 0.26
C ILE A 206 12.49 -6.11 0.35
N ALA A 207 13.02 -5.35 1.30
CA ALA A 207 14.46 -5.16 1.48
C ALA A 207 15.13 -6.48 1.90
N HIS A 208 14.49 -7.27 2.77
CA HIS A 208 15.02 -8.55 3.20
C HIS A 208 15.08 -9.56 2.04
N LEU A 209 14.02 -9.68 1.23
CA LEU A 209 14.05 -10.52 0.02
C LEU A 209 15.17 -10.12 -0.94
N ARG A 210 15.37 -8.81 -1.15
CA ARG A 210 16.49 -8.32 -1.97
C ARG A 210 17.85 -8.66 -1.36
N SER A 211 17.99 -8.62 -0.04
CA SER A 211 19.23 -9.03 0.65
C SER A 211 19.54 -10.51 0.52
N LEU A 212 18.53 -11.36 0.31
CA LEU A 212 18.68 -12.78 -0.03
C LEU A 212 19.00 -13.02 -1.52
N GLY A 213 19.16 -11.96 -2.32
CA GLY A 213 19.44 -12.04 -3.76
C GLY A 213 18.19 -12.28 -4.63
N CYS A 214 16.99 -12.04 -4.09
CA CYS A 214 15.76 -12.12 -4.87
C CYS A 214 15.41 -10.78 -5.52
N GLN A 215 15.03 -10.83 -6.79
CA GLN A 215 14.30 -9.74 -7.45
C GLN A 215 12.83 -9.79 -7.01
N VAL A 216 12.35 -8.67 -6.49
CA VAL A 216 10.97 -8.52 -6.04
C VAL A 216 10.13 -7.90 -7.15
N VAL A 217 9.05 -8.60 -7.54
CA VAL A 217 8.05 -8.12 -8.50
C VAL A 217 6.76 -7.80 -7.75
N LEU A 218 6.34 -6.54 -7.80
CA LEU A 218 5.15 -6.03 -7.12
C LEU A 218 3.98 -5.91 -8.09
N ALA A 219 2.77 -5.77 -7.54
CA ALA A 219 1.56 -5.51 -8.32
C ALA A 219 1.63 -4.18 -9.11
N GLU A 220 2.48 -3.23 -8.71
CA GLU A 220 2.73 -1.98 -9.44
C GLU A 220 3.64 -2.14 -10.66
N HIS A 221 4.30 -3.28 -10.81
CA HIS A 221 5.17 -3.58 -11.96
C HIS A 221 4.43 -4.27 -13.10
N VAL A 222 3.18 -4.69 -12.86
CA VAL A 222 2.34 -5.39 -13.83
C VAL A 222 1.41 -4.39 -14.51
N ASP A 223 1.20 -4.57 -15.82
CA ASP A 223 0.26 -3.74 -16.57
C ASP A 223 -1.16 -3.87 -15.96
N PRO A 224 -1.85 -2.75 -15.65
CA PRO A 224 -3.21 -2.79 -15.10
C PRO A 224 -4.20 -3.57 -15.97
N HIS A 225 -4.00 -3.64 -17.29
CA HIS A 225 -4.81 -4.44 -18.19
C HIS A 225 -4.65 -5.93 -17.93
N ASP A 226 -3.42 -6.41 -17.72
CA ASP A 226 -3.13 -7.81 -17.42
C ASP A 226 -3.69 -8.21 -16.06
N ILE A 227 -3.56 -7.32 -15.06
CA ILE A 227 -4.18 -7.51 -13.74
C ILE A 227 -5.70 -7.68 -13.89
N GLU A 228 -6.35 -6.79 -14.64
CA GLU A 228 -7.80 -6.86 -14.80
C GLU A 228 -8.26 -8.08 -15.59
N ALA A 229 -7.56 -8.42 -16.67
CA ALA A 229 -7.84 -9.60 -17.49
C ALA A 229 -7.78 -10.88 -16.64
N ASN A 230 -6.76 -11.01 -15.79
CA ASN A 230 -6.60 -12.14 -14.89
C ASN A 230 -7.65 -12.14 -13.77
N ALA A 231 -7.93 -11.00 -13.14
CA ALA A 231 -8.97 -10.90 -12.11
C ALA A 231 -10.37 -11.23 -12.65
N ALA A 232 -10.65 -10.92 -13.92
CA ALA A 232 -11.93 -11.20 -14.59
C ALA A 232 -12.18 -12.70 -14.85
N THR A 233 -11.17 -13.56 -14.68
CA THR A 233 -11.33 -15.03 -14.77
C THR A 233 -12.10 -15.62 -13.58
N LEU A 234 -12.30 -14.85 -12.50
CA LEU A 234 -13.10 -15.27 -11.37
C LEU A 234 -14.61 -15.27 -11.71
N PRO A 235 -15.37 -16.26 -11.20
CA PRO A 235 -16.82 -16.35 -11.47
C PRO A 235 -17.61 -15.18 -10.87
N LYS A 236 -17.06 -14.53 -9.83
CA LYS A 236 -17.62 -13.33 -9.23
C LYS A 236 -16.53 -12.27 -9.15
N ARG A 237 -16.87 -11.05 -9.57
CA ARG A 237 -15.97 -9.91 -9.51
C ARG A 237 -15.69 -9.54 -8.06
N VAL A 238 -14.41 -9.52 -7.70
CA VAL A 238 -13.96 -8.98 -6.40
C VAL A 238 -14.26 -7.49 -6.37
N PHE A 239 -15.05 -7.07 -5.38
CA PHE A 239 -15.57 -5.71 -5.36
C PHE A 239 -14.61 -4.69 -4.75
N TRP A 240 -13.59 -5.13 -3.98
CA TRP A 240 -12.57 -4.27 -3.42
C TRP A 240 -11.49 -3.93 -4.43
N THR A 241 -11.16 -2.66 -4.61
CA THR A 241 -10.14 -2.23 -5.59
C THR A 241 -8.80 -2.90 -5.37
N LEU A 242 -8.25 -2.81 -4.15
CA LEU A 242 -6.96 -3.40 -3.84
C LEU A 242 -7.03 -4.93 -3.84
N GLY A 243 -8.12 -5.53 -3.34
CA GLY A 243 -8.32 -6.98 -3.36
C GLY A 243 -8.36 -7.55 -4.78
N ARG A 244 -9.05 -6.86 -5.69
CA ARG A 244 -9.10 -7.22 -7.12
C ARG A 244 -7.73 -7.10 -7.77
N LYS A 245 -6.99 -6.03 -7.45
CA LYS A 245 -5.60 -5.85 -7.89
C LYS A 245 -4.71 -7.01 -7.42
N MET A 246 -4.83 -7.42 -6.16
CA MET A 246 -4.06 -8.54 -5.60
C MET A 246 -4.39 -9.87 -6.28
N VAL A 247 -5.67 -10.20 -6.46
CA VAL A 247 -6.08 -11.42 -7.18
C VAL A 247 -5.54 -11.42 -8.60
N GLY A 248 -5.76 -10.35 -9.35
CA GLY A 248 -5.30 -10.26 -10.74
C GLY A 248 -3.79 -10.41 -10.86
N SER A 249 -3.04 -9.77 -9.97
CA SER A 249 -1.58 -9.88 -9.93
C SER A 249 -1.12 -11.28 -9.54
N ALA A 250 -1.77 -11.93 -8.57
CA ALA A 250 -1.42 -13.29 -8.16
C ALA A 250 -1.62 -14.31 -9.28
N LEU A 251 -2.75 -14.23 -9.98
CA LEU A 251 -3.05 -15.11 -11.12
C LEU A 251 -2.10 -14.84 -12.30
N HIS A 252 -1.75 -13.57 -12.54
CA HIS A 252 -0.73 -13.22 -13.52
C HIS A 252 0.64 -13.81 -13.16
N PHE A 253 1.05 -13.73 -11.89
CA PHE A 253 2.31 -14.32 -11.41
C PHE A 253 2.31 -15.84 -11.48
N ASP A 254 1.20 -16.50 -11.18
CA ASP A 254 1.08 -17.97 -11.25
C ASP A 254 1.34 -18.52 -12.67
N GLN A 255 0.88 -17.78 -13.68
CA GLN A 255 1.01 -18.14 -15.09
C GLN A 255 2.33 -17.67 -15.72
N ASN A 256 3.14 -16.89 -15.01
CA ASN A 256 4.36 -16.31 -15.55
C ASN A 256 5.57 -17.20 -15.23
N ASP A 257 6.17 -17.79 -16.26
CA ASP A 257 7.35 -18.65 -16.13
C ASP A 257 8.58 -17.93 -15.55
N ARG A 258 8.62 -16.60 -15.60
CA ARG A 258 9.71 -15.81 -15.00
C ARG A 258 9.54 -15.59 -13.50
N ILE A 259 8.41 -15.97 -12.90
CA ILE A 259 8.20 -15.89 -11.45
C ILE A 259 8.44 -17.26 -10.83
N ASP A 260 9.31 -17.32 -9.83
CA ASP A 260 9.72 -18.56 -9.16
C ASP A 260 8.84 -18.90 -7.93
N GLY A 261 8.18 -17.90 -7.35
CA GLY A 261 7.31 -18.08 -6.19
C GLY A 261 6.55 -16.81 -5.83
N ILE A 262 5.53 -16.96 -4.97
CA ILE A 262 4.64 -15.88 -4.57
C ILE A 262 4.60 -15.78 -3.03
N VAL A 263 4.84 -14.57 -2.53
CA VAL A 263 4.71 -14.21 -1.10
C VAL A 263 3.53 -13.26 -0.94
N TYR A 264 2.59 -13.59 -0.06
CA TYR A 264 1.46 -12.71 0.27
C TYR A 264 1.54 -12.24 1.71
N LEU A 265 1.63 -10.93 1.94
CA LEU A 265 1.56 -10.30 3.25
C LEU A 265 0.12 -9.88 3.57
N ALA A 266 -0.43 -10.47 4.63
CA ALA A 266 -1.74 -10.15 5.19
C ALA A 266 -1.59 -9.49 6.57
N CYS A 267 -2.58 -8.69 6.97
CA CYS A 267 -2.66 -8.17 8.34
C CYS A 267 -3.80 -8.83 9.11
N PHE A 268 -3.55 -9.17 10.37
CA PHE A 268 -4.57 -9.61 11.30
C PHE A 268 -5.66 -8.55 11.48
N GLY A 269 -6.91 -9.02 11.63
CA GLY A 269 -8.10 -8.17 11.71
C GLY A 269 -8.49 -7.47 10.39
N CYS A 270 -7.75 -7.69 9.29
CA CYS A 270 -8.11 -7.17 7.97
C CYS A 270 -9.11 -8.10 7.26
N GLY A 271 -10.39 -7.73 7.33
CA GLY A 271 -11.48 -8.47 6.67
C GLY A 271 -11.23 -8.73 5.17
N PRO A 272 -10.88 -7.71 4.35
CA PRO A 272 -10.56 -7.91 2.94
C PRO A 272 -9.43 -8.91 2.69
N ASP A 273 -8.33 -8.85 3.46
CA ASP A 273 -7.22 -9.82 3.31
C ASP A 273 -7.66 -11.25 3.63
N SER A 274 -8.47 -11.45 4.66
CA SER A 274 -8.95 -12.79 5.03
C SER A 274 -9.75 -13.48 3.92
N LEU A 275 -10.40 -12.70 3.04
CA LEU A 275 -11.11 -13.22 1.88
C LEU A 275 -10.23 -13.30 0.63
N VAL A 276 -9.46 -12.25 0.36
CA VAL A 276 -8.61 -12.15 -0.83
C VAL A 276 -7.47 -13.16 -0.78
N GLY A 277 -6.81 -13.31 0.37
CA GLY A 277 -5.74 -14.28 0.60
C GLY A 277 -6.22 -15.71 0.37
N GLU A 278 -7.37 -16.09 0.93
CA GLU A 278 -7.98 -17.42 0.73
C GLU A 278 -8.34 -17.68 -0.75
N ILE A 279 -8.87 -16.66 -1.45
CA ILE A 279 -9.17 -16.77 -2.88
C ILE A 279 -7.88 -17.02 -3.68
N ILE A 280 -6.81 -16.29 -3.36
CA ILE A 280 -5.52 -16.44 -4.03
C ILE A 280 -4.94 -17.83 -3.73
N GLU A 281 -4.82 -18.22 -2.47
CA GLU A 281 -4.22 -19.49 -2.04
C GLU A 281 -4.87 -20.69 -2.72
N ARG A 282 -6.20 -20.70 -2.88
CA ARG A 282 -6.92 -21.78 -3.57
C ARG A 282 -6.72 -21.81 -5.09
N ARG A 283 -6.25 -20.72 -5.68
CA ARG A 283 -6.14 -20.55 -7.15
C ARG A 283 -4.71 -20.66 -7.65
N ILE A 284 -3.72 -20.34 -6.82
CA ILE A 284 -2.32 -20.56 -7.12
C ILE A 284 -2.05 -22.06 -7.08
N VAL A 285 -1.66 -22.63 -8.21
CA VAL A 285 -1.40 -24.07 -8.34
C VAL A 285 -0.09 -24.40 -9.03
N ASN A 286 0.50 -23.43 -9.74
CA ASN A 286 1.70 -23.64 -10.54
C ASN A 286 2.96 -23.17 -9.82
N LYS A 287 2.83 -22.24 -8.87
CA LYS A 287 3.96 -21.64 -8.15
C LYS A 287 3.92 -21.95 -6.66
N PRO A 288 5.08 -22.13 -6.00
CA PRO A 288 5.18 -22.07 -4.55
C PRO A 288 4.54 -20.79 -4.01
N PHE A 289 3.70 -20.92 -2.98
CA PHE A 289 2.97 -19.82 -2.36
C PHE A 289 3.17 -19.86 -0.85
N ILE A 290 3.41 -18.68 -0.24
CA ILE A 290 3.40 -18.53 1.22
C ILE A 290 2.59 -17.29 1.60
N MET A 291 1.68 -17.46 2.56
CA MET A 291 1.00 -16.36 3.23
C MET A 291 1.64 -16.07 4.59
N LEU A 292 2.03 -14.81 4.78
CA LEU A 292 2.59 -14.28 6.02
C LEU A 292 1.57 -13.31 6.63
N THR A 293 1.18 -13.56 7.88
CA THR A 293 0.22 -12.71 8.58
C THR A 293 0.93 -11.94 9.69
N VAL A 294 0.70 -10.63 9.75
CA VAL A 294 1.23 -9.74 10.81
C VAL A 294 0.14 -9.20 11.73
N ASP A 295 0.48 -9.08 13.01
CA ASP A 295 -0.30 -8.45 14.06
C ASP A 295 0.58 -7.54 14.94
N GLU A 296 0.00 -6.93 15.98
CA GLU A 296 0.71 -6.03 16.89
C GLU A 296 1.85 -6.71 17.68
N HIS A 297 1.77 -8.03 17.86
CA HIS A 297 2.66 -8.84 18.69
C HIS A 297 3.66 -9.67 17.87
N THR A 298 3.58 -9.61 16.54
CA THR A 298 4.37 -10.49 15.68
C THR A 298 5.85 -10.18 15.83
N GLY A 299 6.62 -11.23 16.14
CA GLY A 299 8.07 -11.17 16.23
C GLY A 299 8.72 -11.27 14.86
N GLU A 300 9.61 -10.32 14.57
CA GLU A 300 10.34 -10.20 13.30
C GLU A 300 11.10 -11.47 12.93
N ALA A 301 11.87 -12.03 13.87
CA ALA A 301 12.70 -13.21 13.63
C ALA A 301 11.93 -14.43 13.09
N GLY A 302 10.71 -14.67 13.59
CA GLY A 302 9.90 -15.81 13.19
C GLY A 302 9.38 -15.70 11.76
N MET A 303 9.06 -14.48 11.30
CA MET A 303 8.66 -14.25 9.92
C MET A 303 9.85 -14.38 8.97
N LEU A 304 10.98 -13.74 9.31
CA LEU A 304 12.17 -13.77 8.48
C LEU A 304 12.68 -15.20 8.29
N THR A 305 12.71 -16.02 9.34
CA THR A 305 13.12 -17.44 9.23
C THR A 305 12.22 -18.23 8.27
N ARG A 306 10.90 -17.98 8.29
CA ARG A 306 9.96 -18.63 7.35
C ARG A 306 10.17 -18.18 5.91
N LEU A 307 10.53 -16.92 5.73
CA LEU A 307 10.82 -16.33 4.42
C LEU A 307 12.14 -16.88 3.86
N GLU A 308 13.20 -16.95 4.67
CA GLU A 308 14.47 -17.59 4.32
C GLU A 308 14.26 -19.06 3.90
N ALA A 309 13.53 -19.82 4.71
CA ALA A 309 13.21 -21.22 4.40
C ALA A 309 12.40 -21.38 3.09
N PHE A 310 11.52 -20.42 2.78
CA PHE A 310 10.76 -20.40 1.54
C PHE A 310 11.67 -20.13 0.33
N VAL A 311 12.59 -19.17 0.43
CA VAL A 311 13.59 -18.88 -0.60
C VAL A 311 14.50 -20.09 -0.85
N ASP A 312 15.03 -20.69 0.21
CA ASP A 312 15.89 -21.89 0.13
C ASP A 312 15.18 -23.08 -0.52
N MET A 313 13.90 -23.28 -0.22
CA MET A 313 13.08 -24.32 -0.83
C MET A 313 12.98 -24.13 -2.35
N ILE A 314 12.72 -22.90 -2.80
CA ILE A 314 12.60 -22.57 -4.23
C ILE A 314 13.95 -22.75 -4.93
N GLU A 315 15.05 -22.26 -4.33
CA GLU A 315 16.39 -22.45 -4.88
C GLU A 315 16.71 -23.94 -5.08
N ARG A 316 16.38 -24.77 -4.08
CA ARG A 316 16.62 -26.22 -4.16
C ARG A 316 15.81 -26.87 -5.28
N GLN A 317 14.54 -26.50 -5.44
CA GLN A 317 13.71 -27.01 -6.55
C GLN A 317 14.31 -26.64 -7.91
N ARG A 318 14.79 -25.40 -8.06
CA ARG A 318 15.43 -24.95 -9.30
C ARG A 318 16.73 -25.70 -9.59
N ARG A 319 17.57 -25.95 -8.58
CA ARG A 319 18.80 -26.76 -8.74
C ARG A 319 18.48 -28.20 -9.14
N GLN A 320 17.48 -28.82 -8.50
CA GLN A 320 17.04 -30.18 -8.82
C GLN A 320 16.40 -30.31 -10.22
N ALA A 321 15.78 -29.25 -10.74
CA ALA A 321 15.27 -29.24 -12.11
C ALA A 321 16.37 -29.12 -13.17
N VAL A 322 17.53 -28.55 -12.80
CA VAL A 322 18.70 -28.36 -13.68
C VAL A 322 19.66 -29.55 -13.60
N GLU A 323 19.77 -30.19 -12.44
CA GLU A 323 20.51 -31.44 -12.28
C GLU A 323 19.70 -32.58 -12.92
N SER A 324 20.22 -33.17 -14.01
CA SER A 324 19.65 -34.38 -14.59
C SER A 324 19.46 -35.42 -13.48
N ASN A 325 18.27 -36.03 -13.38
CA ASN A 325 17.95 -37.15 -12.48
C ASN A 325 18.72 -38.45 -12.85
N LEU A 326 20.01 -38.33 -13.21
CA LEU A 326 20.91 -39.43 -13.44
C LEU A 326 21.55 -39.79 -12.11
N SER A 327 21.35 -41.04 -11.71
CA SER A 327 22.05 -41.65 -10.59
C SER A 327 23.57 -41.44 -10.75
N PRO A 328 24.32 -41.12 -9.68
CA PRO A 328 25.79 -41.18 -9.71
C PRO A 328 26.33 -42.57 -10.08
N HIS A 329 25.47 -43.58 -10.11
CA HIS A 329 25.79 -44.98 -10.39
C HIS A 329 25.34 -45.49 -11.76
N GLY A 330 24.85 -44.62 -12.65
CA GLY A 330 24.41 -45.02 -14.01
C GLY A 330 23.00 -45.57 -14.04
#